data_AF-A0AA42WB39-F1
#
_entry.id   AF-A0AA42WB39-F1
#
_cell.length_a   1.000
_cell.length_b   1.000
_cell.length_c   1.000
_cell.angle_alpha   90.00
_cell.angle_beta   90.00
_cell.angle_gamma   90.00
#
_symmetry.space_group_name_H-M   'P 1'
#
loop_
_entity.id
_entity.type
_entity.pdbx_description
1 polymer ?
#
loop_
_entity_poly.entity_id
_entity_poly.type
_entity_poly.pdbx_seq_one_letter_code
_entity_poly.pdbx_strand_id
1 'polypeptide(L)'
;MDIKTLEALGVSPEELGNRIVEQAVDALLSSTGFNPDAEEETRYESRFRREVEARVQKAVDEKIAALAAVHIVPRVGEMIEQADMRKTNGYGEPKGPSLTFKEYIAHRAEVYMTEDVDYHGNSKADLEARSESTYNWRNCGPRLTVLMRNYIADSLEKHAKGAVNDVNKVIAKNIENAARDAITAAANSIKVSVSS
;
A
#
# COMPACT_ATOMS: atom_id res chain seq x y z
N MET A 1 -28.94 20.85 -50.42
CA MET A 1 -30.32 20.96 -49.89
C MET A 1 -30.46 22.36 -49.34
N ASP A 2 -31.55 23.05 -49.68
CA ASP A 2 -31.78 24.46 -49.32
C ASP A 2 -32.37 24.57 -47.90
N ILE A 3 -32.04 25.63 -47.15
CA ILE A 3 -32.45 25.82 -45.75
C ILE A 3 -33.99 25.82 -45.61
N LYS A 4 -34.67 26.34 -46.63
CA LYS A 4 -36.15 26.39 -46.69
C LYS A 4 -36.81 25.01 -46.78
N THR A 5 -36.10 24.00 -47.26
CA THR A 5 -36.62 22.62 -47.35
C THR A 5 -36.53 21.88 -46.01
N LEU A 6 -35.64 22.32 -45.11
CA LEU A 6 -35.43 21.74 -43.79
C LEU A 6 -36.44 22.28 -42.76
N GLU A 7 -36.77 23.58 -42.83
CA GLU A 7 -37.86 24.17 -42.03
C GLU A 7 -39.23 23.54 -42.35
N ALA A 8 -39.47 23.18 -43.61
CA ALA A 8 -40.69 22.49 -44.06
C ALA A 8 -40.83 21.06 -43.51
N LEU A 9 -39.73 20.46 -43.04
CA LEU A 9 -39.71 19.14 -42.38
C LEU A 9 -39.84 19.24 -40.85
N GLY A 10 -40.07 20.45 -40.31
CA GLY A 10 -40.30 20.68 -38.89
C GLY A 10 -39.02 20.71 -38.04
N VAL A 11 -37.84 20.81 -38.65
CA VAL A 11 -36.56 20.93 -37.94
C VAL A 11 -36.07 22.37 -38.01
N SER A 12 -35.93 23.01 -36.86
CA SER A 12 -35.41 24.38 -36.80
C SER A 12 -33.91 24.41 -37.12
N PRO A 13 -33.38 25.52 -37.68
CA PRO A 13 -31.94 25.68 -37.91
C PRO A 13 -31.08 25.51 -36.65
N GLU A 14 -31.59 25.91 -35.47
CA GLU A 14 -30.92 25.72 -34.18
C GLU A 14 -30.86 24.25 -33.77
N GLU A 15 -31.94 23.50 -33.97
CA GLU A 15 -32.00 22.07 -33.67
C GLU A 15 -31.10 21.26 -34.61
N LEU A 16 -31.03 21.66 -35.88
CA LEU A 16 -30.07 21.09 -36.83
C LEU A 16 -28.62 21.39 -36.41
N GLY A 17 -28.35 22.62 -35.96
CA GLY A 17 -27.04 23.02 -35.44
C GLY A 17 -26.63 22.17 -34.24
N ASN A 18 -27.51 22.00 -33.26
CA ASN A 18 -27.25 21.18 -32.08
C ASN A 18 -26.98 19.71 -32.45
N ARG A 19 -27.76 19.13 -33.36
CA ARG A 19 -27.58 17.74 -33.81
C ARG A 19 -26.27 17.54 -34.56
N ILE A 20 -25.84 18.52 -35.37
CA ILE A 20 -24.54 18.48 -36.05
C ILE A 20 -23.40 18.53 -35.04
N VAL A 21 -23.51 19.40 -34.03
CA VAL A 21 -22.53 19.52 -32.96
C VAL A 21 -22.46 18.22 -32.15
N GLU A 22 -23.59 17.66 -31.75
CA GLU A 22 -23.66 16.38 -31.05
C GLU A 22 -23.02 15.25 -31.84
N GLN A 23 -23.32 15.14 -33.14
CA GLN A 23 -22.73 14.09 -33.98
C GLN A 23 -21.22 14.27 -34.19
N ALA A 24 -20.75 15.52 -34.30
CA ALA A 24 -19.32 15.82 -34.39
C ALA A 24 -18.59 15.50 -33.07
N VAL A 25 -19.21 15.83 -31.94
CA VAL A 25 -18.68 15.52 -30.59
C VAL A 25 -18.66 14.00 -30.38
N ASP A 26 -19.72 13.30 -30.74
CA ASP A 26 -19.84 11.86 -30.59
C ASP A 26 -18.82 11.11 -31.47
N ALA A 27 -18.57 11.59 -32.69
CA ALA A 27 -17.51 11.08 -33.55
C ALA A 27 -16.09 11.33 -33.00
N LEU A 28 -15.89 12.43 -32.27
CA LEU A 28 -14.61 12.74 -31.60
C LEU A 28 -14.39 11.92 -30.32
N LEU A 29 -15.47 11.71 -29.57
CA LEU A 29 -15.43 11.08 -28.25
C LEU A 29 -15.47 9.55 -28.31
N SER A 30 -15.83 8.97 -29.45
CA SER A 30 -15.90 7.52 -29.65
C SER A 30 -14.98 7.04 -30.76
N SER A 31 -14.50 5.81 -30.63
CA SER A 31 -13.74 5.09 -31.65
C SER A 31 -14.43 3.76 -31.89
N THR A 32 -14.64 3.37 -33.14
CA THR A 32 -15.10 2.02 -33.47
C THR A 32 -13.92 1.06 -33.47
N GLY A 33 -14.15 -0.16 -32.99
CA GLY A 33 -13.16 -1.24 -33.00
C GLY A 33 -13.87 -2.59 -33.04
N PHE A 34 -13.14 -3.65 -33.40
CA PHE A 34 -13.70 -5.00 -33.46
C PHE A 34 -13.47 -5.71 -32.11
N ASN A 35 -14.53 -6.26 -31.52
CA ASN A 35 -14.42 -7.06 -30.31
C ASN A 35 -14.32 -8.57 -30.67
N PRO A 36 -13.16 -9.21 -30.49
CA PRO A 36 -12.96 -10.59 -30.90
C PRO A 36 -13.76 -11.61 -30.07
N ASP A 37 -14.24 -11.26 -28.87
CA ASP A 37 -15.00 -12.18 -28.01
C ASP A 37 -16.50 -12.21 -28.34
N ALA A 38 -17.02 -11.14 -28.96
CA ALA A 38 -18.43 -10.99 -29.33
C ALA A 38 -18.66 -11.01 -30.85
N GLU A 39 -17.59 -11.09 -31.65
CA GLU A 39 -17.60 -11.02 -33.12
C GLU A 39 -18.37 -9.80 -33.71
N GLU A 40 -18.44 -8.70 -32.95
CA GLU A 40 -19.22 -7.50 -33.31
C GLU A 40 -18.36 -6.22 -33.29
N GLU A 41 -18.69 -5.28 -34.18
CA GLU A 41 -18.17 -3.92 -34.12
C GLU A 41 -18.67 -3.24 -32.84
N THR A 42 -17.73 -2.97 -31.93
CA THR A 42 -18.04 -2.36 -30.64
C THR A 42 -17.50 -0.94 -30.60
N ARG A 43 -18.29 -0.04 -30.02
CA ARG A 43 -17.93 1.36 -29.82
C ARG A 43 -17.12 1.50 -28.54
N TYR A 44 -15.88 1.94 -28.64
CA TYR A 44 -14.99 2.21 -27.51
C TYR A 44 -14.90 3.73 -27.26
N GLU A 45 -14.69 4.10 -26.00
CA GLU A 45 -14.36 5.48 -25.66
C GLU A 45 -13.01 5.87 -26.26
N SER A 46 -12.97 7.04 -26.89
CA SER A 46 -11.73 7.59 -27.44
C SER A 46 -10.71 7.88 -26.32
N ARG A 47 -9.42 7.86 -26.68
CA ARG A 47 -8.35 8.31 -25.77
C ARG A 47 -8.55 9.76 -25.31
N PHE A 48 -9.11 10.59 -26.19
CA PHE A 48 -9.42 11.99 -25.89
C PHE A 48 -10.47 12.12 -24.78
N ARG A 49 -11.57 11.34 -24.86
CA ARG A 49 -12.60 11.31 -23.81
C ARG A 49 -12.02 10.91 -22.45
N ARG A 50 -11.22 9.83 -22.42
CA ARG A 50 -10.57 9.35 -21.19
C ARG A 50 -9.63 10.38 -20.58
N GLU A 51 -8.85 11.09 -21.41
CA GLU A 51 -7.98 12.17 -20.92
C GLU A 51 -8.75 13.37 -20.37
N VAL A 52 -9.85 13.75 -21.02
CA VAL A 52 -10.71 14.85 -20.55
C VAL A 52 -11.36 14.48 -19.22
N GLU A 53 -11.96 13.30 -19.13
CA GLU A 53 -12.55 12.81 -17.88
C GLU A 53 -11.51 12.71 -16.76
N ALA A 54 -10.32 12.19 -17.05
CA ALA A 54 -9.24 12.14 -16.06
C ALA A 54 -8.78 13.53 -15.59
N ARG A 55 -8.70 14.52 -16.50
CA ARG A 55 -8.36 15.91 -16.15
C ARG A 55 -9.46 16.56 -15.31
N VAL A 56 -10.72 16.34 -15.66
CA VAL A 56 -11.87 16.85 -14.90
C VAL A 56 -11.90 16.22 -13.51
N GLN A 57 -11.76 14.89 -13.42
CA GLN A 57 -11.70 14.17 -12.16
C GLN A 57 -10.58 14.72 -11.27
N LYS A 58 -9.36 14.86 -11.82
CA LYS A 58 -8.22 15.42 -11.10
C LYS A 58 -8.50 16.84 -10.58
N ALA A 59 -9.08 17.71 -11.41
CA ALA A 59 -9.40 19.08 -11.02
C ALA A 59 -10.47 19.11 -9.90
N VAL A 60 -11.49 18.25 -9.99
CA VAL A 60 -12.51 18.11 -8.94
C VAL A 60 -11.88 17.60 -7.64
N ASP A 61 -11.06 16.56 -7.70
CA ASP A 61 -10.39 15.99 -6.55
C ASP A 61 -9.47 17.01 -5.86
N GLU A 62 -8.70 17.79 -6.63
CA GLU A 62 -7.86 18.86 -6.10
C GLU A 62 -8.70 19.95 -5.39
N LYS A 63 -9.86 20.32 -5.94
CA LYS A 63 -10.75 21.32 -5.31
C LYS A 63 -11.40 20.78 -4.05
N ILE A 64 -11.84 19.52 -4.06
CA ILE A 64 -12.40 18.85 -2.87
C ILE A 64 -11.33 18.76 -1.78
N ALA A 65 -10.11 18.34 -2.13
CA ALA A 65 -9.00 18.24 -1.19
C ALA A 65 -8.65 19.60 -0.59
N ALA A 66 -8.62 20.67 -1.40
CA ALA A 66 -8.38 22.03 -0.93
C ALA A 66 -9.47 22.51 0.05
N LEU A 67 -10.75 22.27 -0.27
CA LEU A 67 -11.87 22.60 0.63
C LEU A 67 -11.80 21.80 1.93
N ALA A 68 -11.49 20.51 1.84
CA ALA A 68 -11.33 19.65 3.00
C ALA A 68 -10.20 20.12 3.91
N ALA A 69 -9.04 20.50 3.35
CA ALA A 69 -7.90 21.01 4.11
C ALA A 69 -8.22 22.31 4.87
N VAL A 70 -9.03 23.20 4.29
CA VAL A 70 -9.37 24.49 4.90
C VAL A 70 -10.47 24.36 5.95
N HIS A 71 -11.49 23.52 5.71
CA HIS A 71 -12.70 23.53 6.54
C HIS A 71 -12.92 22.24 7.34
N ILE A 72 -12.59 21.08 6.77
CA ILE A 72 -12.90 19.79 7.38
C ILE A 72 -11.79 19.40 8.35
N VAL A 73 -10.53 19.42 7.91
CA VAL A 73 -9.38 19.00 8.72
C VAL A 73 -9.26 19.80 10.02
N PRO A 74 -9.36 21.15 10.02
CA PRO A 74 -9.26 21.91 11.27
C PRO A 74 -10.41 21.63 12.23
N ARG A 75 -11.63 21.51 11.70
CA ARG A 75 -12.83 21.25 12.51
C ARG A 75 -12.81 19.86 13.13
N VAL A 76 -12.33 18.86 12.40
CA VAL A 76 -12.10 17.51 12.96
C VAL A 76 -11.04 17.57 14.05
N GLY A 77 -9.96 18.33 13.86
CA GLY A 77 -8.94 18.55 14.88
C GLY A 77 -9.51 19.18 16.16
N GLU A 78 -10.30 20.24 16.03
CA GLU A 78 -10.99 20.89 17.16
C GLU A 78 -11.94 19.93 17.87
N MET A 79 -12.74 19.16 17.14
CA MET A 79 -13.66 18.17 17.71
C MET A 79 -12.92 17.06 18.47
N ILE A 80 -11.77 16.61 17.96
CA ILE A 80 -10.95 15.59 18.63
C ILE A 80 -10.33 16.14 19.92
N GLU A 81 -9.82 17.37 19.91
CA GLU A 81 -9.19 17.98 21.10
C GLU A 81 -10.23 18.38 22.16
N GLN A 82 -11.45 18.73 21.75
CA GLN A 82 -12.56 19.02 22.66
C GLN A 82 -13.27 17.76 23.17
N ALA A 83 -12.99 16.60 22.58
CA ALA A 83 -13.60 15.34 23.01
C ALA A 83 -13.08 14.95 24.40
N ASP A 84 -14.02 14.72 25.32
CA ASP A 84 -13.71 14.29 26.67
C ASP A 84 -13.46 12.78 26.72
N MET A 85 -12.19 12.38 26.71
CA MET A 85 -11.79 10.96 26.63
C MET A 85 -11.77 10.29 28.00
N ARG A 86 -12.85 10.45 28.77
CA ARG A 86 -13.03 9.78 30.08
C ARG A 86 -13.40 8.33 29.89
N LYS A 87 -12.79 7.48 30.71
CA LYS A 87 -13.24 6.10 30.86
C LYS A 87 -14.63 6.11 31.48
N THR A 88 -15.61 5.45 30.88
CA THR A 88 -16.92 5.28 31.50
C THR A 88 -17.00 3.94 32.24
N ASN A 89 -17.91 3.82 33.20
CA ASN A 89 -18.41 2.50 33.56
C ASN A 89 -19.26 1.96 32.38
N GLY A 90 -19.51 0.65 32.31
CA GLY A 90 -20.27 0.04 31.20
C GLY A 90 -21.70 0.57 31.01
N TYR A 91 -22.15 1.49 31.86
CA TYR A 91 -23.44 2.19 31.82
C TYR A 91 -23.33 3.66 31.37
N GLY A 92 -22.12 4.12 31.02
CA GLY A 92 -21.88 5.47 30.47
C GLY A 92 -21.53 6.55 31.49
N GLU A 93 -21.41 6.21 32.79
CA GLU A 93 -21.05 7.21 33.80
C GLU A 93 -19.53 7.46 33.81
N PRO A 94 -19.07 8.72 33.86
CA PRO A 94 -17.63 9.03 33.85
C PRO A 94 -16.90 8.47 35.07
N LYS A 95 -15.77 7.80 34.84
CA LYS A 95 -14.87 7.26 35.85
C LYS A 95 -13.45 7.77 35.64
N GLY A 96 -12.97 8.57 36.59
CA GLY A 96 -11.61 9.13 36.57
C GLY A 96 -11.52 10.54 35.95
N PRO A 97 -10.29 11.07 35.83
CA PRO A 97 -10.06 12.42 35.33
C PRO A 97 -10.37 12.55 33.82
N SER A 98 -10.74 13.76 33.41
CA SER A 98 -10.85 14.16 32.00
C SER A 98 -9.49 14.04 31.33
N LEU A 99 -9.43 13.39 30.19
CA LEU A 99 -8.23 13.29 29.37
C LEU A 99 -8.50 13.92 28.01
N THR A 100 -7.53 14.68 27.52
CA THR A 100 -7.48 15.08 26.11
C THR A 100 -7.20 13.86 25.23
N PHE A 101 -7.43 13.98 23.92
CA PHE A 101 -7.13 12.91 22.98
C PHE A 101 -5.66 12.47 23.03
N LYS A 102 -4.72 13.43 23.10
CA LYS A 102 -3.28 13.13 23.18
C LYS A 102 -2.93 12.35 24.44
N GLU A 103 -3.43 12.78 25.59
CA GLU A 103 -3.20 12.11 26.87
C GLU A 103 -3.82 10.72 26.87
N TYR A 104 -5.01 10.56 26.30
CA TYR A 104 -5.65 9.27 26.15
C TYR A 104 -4.81 8.30 25.29
N ILE A 105 -4.31 8.74 24.14
CA ILE A 105 -3.46 7.91 23.28
C ILE A 105 -2.14 7.57 23.97
N ALA A 106 -1.50 8.53 24.63
CA ALA A 106 -0.27 8.29 25.38
C ALA A 106 -0.49 7.26 26.51
N HIS A 107 -1.55 7.44 27.29
CA HIS A 107 -1.93 6.49 28.34
C HIS A 107 -2.25 5.10 27.78
N ARG A 108 -2.97 5.01 26.65
CA ARG A 108 -3.24 3.72 25.99
C ARG A 108 -1.96 3.04 25.51
N ALA A 109 -1.01 3.80 24.97
CA ALA A 109 0.29 3.28 24.55
C ALA A 109 1.10 2.78 25.75
N GLU A 110 1.14 3.54 26.85
CA GLU A 110 1.80 3.15 28.09
C GLU A 110 1.21 1.85 28.67
N VAL A 111 -0.11 1.77 28.79
CA VAL A 111 -0.80 0.55 29.26
C VAL A 111 -0.46 -0.64 28.36
N TYR A 112 -0.52 -0.47 27.04
CA TYR A 112 -0.20 -1.54 26.10
C TYR A 112 1.27 -2.01 26.20
N MET A 113 2.21 -1.08 26.36
CA MET A 113 3.65 -1.37 26.45
C MET A 113 4.06 -2.01 27.79
N THR A 114 3.36 -1.65 28.86
CA THR A 114 3.61 -2.15 30.23
C THR A 114 2.85 -3.43 30.55
N GLU A 115 1.86 -3.80 29.73
CA GLU A 115 1.07 -5.02 29.91
C GLU A 115 1.97 -6.27 29.92
N ASP A 116 1.74 -7.15 30.88
CA ASP A 116 2.43 -8.43 30.94
C ASP A 116 1.97 -9.35 29.81
N VAL A 117 2.95 -9.94 29.12
CA VAL A 117 2.71 -10.77 27.93
C VAL A 117 3.48 -12.08 27.99
N ASP A 118 3.14 -13.01 27.10
CA ASP A 118 3.92 -14.22 26.87
C ASP A 118 5.18 -13.95 26.03
N TYR A 119 5.95 -15.01 25.79
CA TYR A 119 7.17 -14.95 24.96
C TYR A 119 6.92 -14.43 23.53
N HIS A 120 5.70 -14.56 23.03
CA HIS A 120 5.30 -14.10 21.70
C HIS A 120 4.81 -12.64 21.70
N GLY A 121 4.73 -11.99 22.86
CA GLY A 121 4.25 -10.62 22.99
C GLY A 121 2.73 -10.50 23.10
N ASN A 122 2.03 -11.60 23.38
CA ASN A 122 0.58 -11.64 23.51
C ASN A 122 0.15 -11.62 24.98
N SER A 123 -0.82 -10.77 25.32
CA SER A 123 -1.50 -10.88 26.61
C SER A 123 -2.56 -11.99 26.58
N LYS A 124 -3.10 -12.37 27.74
CA LYS A 124 -4.22 -13.33 27.78
C LYS A 124 -5.44 -12.80 27.03
N ALA A 125 -5.73 -11.51 27.14
CA ALA A 125 -6.83 -10.86 26.43
C ALA A 125 -6.62 -10.93 24.92
N ASP A 126 -5.38 -10.76 24.43
CA ASP A 126 -5.06 -10.90 23.00
C ASP A 126 -5.33 -12.32 22.47
N LEU A 127 -5.03 -13.35 23.28
CA LEU A 127 -5.30 -14.75 22.93
C LEU A 127 -6.79 -15.05 22.97
N GLU A 128 -7.50 -14.62 24.01
CA GLU A 128 -8.94 -14.82 24.16
C GLU A 128 -9.72 -14.13 23.03
N ALA A 129 -9.34 -12.91 22.64
CA ALA A 129 -9.94 -12.19 21.52
C ALA A 129 -9.78 -12.93 20.18
N ARG A 130 -8.70 -13.71 20.02
CA ARG A 130 -8.44 -14.55 18.85
C ARG A 130 -9.01 -15.97 18.99
N SER A 131 -9.72 -16.28 20.08
CA SER A 131 -10.19 -17.63 20.41
C SER A 131 -9.03 -18.65 20.50
N GLU A 132 -7.86 -18.20 20.92
CA GLU A 132 -6.66 -19.03 21.14
C GLU A 132 -6.57 -19.48 22.61
N SER A 133 -5.94 -20.64 22.85
CA SER A 133 -5.83 -21.20 24.20
C SER A 133 -4.86 -20.41 25.07
N THR A 134 -5.33 -19.96 26.23
CA THR A 134 -4.51 -19.32 27.27
C THR A 134 -3.84 -20.33 28.21
N TYR A 135 -4.05 -21.64 28.01
CA TYR A 135 -3.56 -22.69 28.92
C TYR A 135 -2.03 -22.69 29.06
N ASN A 136 -1.32 -22.47 27.95
CA ASN A 136 0.15 -22.42 27.93
C ASN A 136 0.71 -21.00 28.13
N TRP A 137 -0.15 -20.00 28.37
CA TRP A 137 0.30 -18.63 28.56
C TRP A 137 1.14 -18.52 29.84
N ARG A 138 2.33 -17.93 29.73
CA ARG A 138 3.23 -17.68 30.86
C ARG A 138 3.74 -16.26 30.79
N ASN A 139 3.69 -15.57 31.93
CA ASN A 139 4.21 -14.21 32.03
C ASN A 139 5.72 -14.19 31.74
N CYS A 140 6.10 -13.42 30.73
CA CYS A 140 7.49 -13.19 30.31
C CYS A 140 7.95 -11.74 30.58
N GLY A 141 7.10 -10.94 31.24
CA GLY A 141 7.32 -9.54 31.60
C GLY A 141 6.58 -8.55 30.71
N PRO A 142 6.90 -7.25 30.85
CA PRO A 142 6.25 -6.18 30.09
C PRO A 142 6.45 -6.33 28.58
N ARG A 143 5.39 -6.03 27.81
CA ARG A 143 5.35 -6.14 26.35
C ARG A 143 6.53 -5.50 25.65
N LEU A 144 6.88 -4.27 26.03
CA LEU A 144 8.00 -3.55 25.43
C LEU A 144 9.31 -4.34 25.57
N THR A 145 9.61 -4.82 26.78
CA THR A 145 10.84 -5.57 27.07
C THR A 145 10.89 -6.87 26.28
N VAL A 146 9.78 -7.62 26.22
CA VAL A 146 9.72 -8.89 25.50
C VAL A 146 9.90 -8.68 24.00
N LEU A 147 9.18 -7.72 23.41
CA LEU A 147 9.27 -7.45 21.97
C LEU A 147 10.65 -6.92 21.58
N MET A 148 11.26 -6.05 22.41
CA MET A 148 12.63 -5.59 22.18
C MET A 148 13.63 -6.75 22.23
N ARG A 149 13.49 -7.66 23.20
CA ARG A 149 14.36 -8.83 23.31
C ARG A 149 14.26 -9.72 22.07
N ASN A 150 13.03 -9.99 21.62
CA ASN A 150 12.80 -10.81 20.42
C ASN A 150 13.36 -10.14 19.17
N TYR A 151 13.12 -8.84 19.00
CA TYR A 151 13.67 -8.07 17.88
C TYR A 151 15.20 -8.13 17.83
N ILE A 152 15.87 -7.94 18.98
CA ILE A 152 17.33 -8.02 19.07
C ILE A 152 17.81 -9.44 18.73
N ALA A 153 17.17 -10.46 19.29
CA ALA A 153 17.53 -11.85 19.03
C ALA A 153 17.40 -12.21 17.54
N ASP A 154 16.26 -11.89 16.92
CA ASP A 154 15.98 -12.16 15.51
C ASP A 154 16.93 -11.40 14.58
N SER A 155 17.21 -10.13 14.92
CA SER A 155 18.15 -9.29 14.18
C SER A 155 19.57 -9.90 14.23
N LEU A 156 20.05 -10.26 15.43
CA LEU A 156 21.36 -10.88 15.60
C LEU A 156 21.46 -12.22 14.87
N GLU A 157 20.43 -13.08 14.97
CA GLU A 157 20.41 -14.36 14.27
C GLU A 157 20.47 -14.18 12.76
N LYS A 158 19.68 -13.26 12.21
CA LYS A 158 19.68 -12.95 10.78
C LYS A 158 21.06 -12.46 10.32
N HIS A 159 21.67 -11.53 11.06
CA HIS A 159 22.99 -11.00 10.73
C HIS A 159 24.09 -12.06 10.86
N ALA A 160 24.04 -12.90 11.90
CA ALA A 160 24.99 -13.99 12.10
C ALA A 160 24.91 -15.04 10.96
N LYS A 161 23.70 -15.47 10.60
CA LYS A 161 23.48 -16.38 9.46
C LYS A 161 23.97 -15.77 8.15
N GLY A 162 23.73 -14.47 7.94
CA GLY A 162 24.25 -13.73 6.80
C GLY A 162 25.78 -13.76 6.74
N ALA A 163 26.44 -13.44 7.85
CA ALA A 163 27.90 -13.45 7.95
C ALA A 163 28.51 -14.84 7.67
N VAL A 164 27.93 -15.91 8.24
CA VAL A 164 28.38 -17.29 7.97
C VAL A 164 28.21 -17.65 6.50
N ASN A 165 27.08 -17.28 5.89
CA ASN A 165 26.86 -17.52 4.46
C ASN A 165 27.88 -16.77 3.59
N ASP A 166 28.24 -15.54 3.94
CA ASP A 166 29.23 -14.77 3.19
C ASP A 166 30.64 -15.33 3.35
N VAL A 167 31.02 -15.78 4.56
CA VAL A 167 32.27 -16.53 4.77
C VAL A 167 32.30 -17.81 3.93
N ASN A 168 31.21 -18.58 3.91
CA ASN A 168 31.11 -19.80 3.11
C ASN A 168 31.26 -19.52 1.61
N LYS A 169 30.69 -18.43 1.09
CA LYS A 169 30.89 -18.01 -0.31
C LYS A 169 32.36 -17.73 -0.62
N VAL A 170 33.06 -17.03 0.27
CA VAL A 170 34.49 -16.72 0.10
C VAL A 170 35.33 -17.99 0.12
N ILE A 171 35.07 -18.89 1.07
CA ILE A 171 35.78 -20.18 1.16
C ILE A 171 35.53 -21.02 -0.10
N ALA A 172 34.27 -21.15 -0.54
CA ALA A 172 33.92 -21.89 -1.74
C ALA A 172 34.64 -21.34 -2.99
N LYS A 173 34.67 -20.01 -3.14
CA LYS A 173 35.39 -19.35 -4.24
C LYS A 173 36.91 -19.61 -4.17
N ASN A 174 37.49 -19.59 -2.98
CA ASN A 174 38.92 -19.88 -2.81
C ASN A 174 39.25 -21.35 -3.12
N ILE A 175 38.39 -22.29 -2.75
CA ILE A 175 38.53 -23.71 -3.12
C ILE A 175 38.45 -23.88 -4.64
N GLU A 176 37.49 -23.21 -5.29
CA GLU A 176 37.36 -23.23 -6.75
C GLU A 176 38.65 -22.72 -7.42
N ASN A 177 39.15 -21.57 -6.98
CA ASN A 177 40.40 -21.01 -7.50
C ASN A 177 41.58 -21.95 -7.28
N ALA A 178 41.74 -22.52 -6.07
CA ALA A 178 42.81 -23.46 -5.78
C ALA A 178 42.74 -24.73 -6.66
N ALA A 179 41.54 -25.23 -6.94
CA ALA A 179 41.35 -26.35 -7.86
C ALA A 179 41.72 -25.98 -9.31
N ARG A 180 41.33 -24.79 -9.78
CA ARG A 180 41.70 -24.27 -11.10
C ARG A 180 43.22 -24.11 -11.24
N ASP A 181 43.87 -23.58 -10.21
CA ASP A 181 45.32 -23.39 -10.17
C ASP A 181 46.05 -24.73 -10.21
N ALA A 182 45.60 -25.72 -9.42
CA ALA A 182 46.15 -27.06 -9.41
C ALA A 182 46.00 -27.77 -10.77
N ILE A 183 44.83 -27.66 -11.41
CA ILE A 183 44.60 -28.20 -12.76
C ILE A 183 45.51 -27.53 -13.78
N THR A 184 45.66 -26.21 -13.71
CA THR A 184 46.51 -25.43 -14.63
C THR A 184 47.98 -25.79 -14.44
N ALA A 185 48.44 -25.91 -13.20
CA ALA A 185 49.79 -26.36 -12.88
C ALA A 185 50.07 -27.77 -13.43
N ALA A 186 49.12 -28.71 -13.25
CA ALA A 186 49.22 -30.05 -13.82
C ALA A 186 49.27 -30.03 -15.35
N ALA A 187 48.38 -29.28 -16.01
CA ALA A 187 48.35 -29.15 -17.47
C ALA A 187 49.67 -28.56 -18.03
N ASN A 188 50.24 -27.56 -17.35
CA ASN A 188 51.52 -26.97 -17.73
C ASN A 188 52.69 -27.95 -17.56
N SER A 189 52.65 -28.79 -16.52
CA SER A 189 53.69 -29.82 -16.31
C SER A 189 53.69 -30.93 -17.37
N ILE A 190 52.54 -31.18 -18.00
CA ILE A 190 52.37 -32.19 -19.06
C ILE A 190 52.76 -31.64 -20.44
N LYS A 191 52.77 -30.31 -20.62
CA LYS A 191 53.23 -29.68 -21.87
C LYS A 191 54.73 -29.92 -22.04
N VAL A 192 55.09 -30.84 -22.94
CA VAL A 192 56.48 -31.03 -23.39
C VAL A 192 56.91 -29.78 -24.15
N SER A 193 57.86 -29.03 -23.59
CA SER A 193 58.56 -27.97 -24.30
C SER A 193 59.48 -28.59 -25.35
N VAL A 194 59.12 -28.46 -26.63
CA VAL A 194 60.03 -28.77 -27.73
C VAL A 194 61.06 -27.64 -27.79
N SER A 195 62.20 -27.85 -27.15
CA SER A 195 63.40 -27.03 -27.34
C SER A 195 63.96 -27.34 -28.74
N SER A 196 64.05 -26.32 -29.58
CA SER A 196 64.78 -26.38 -30.86
C SER A 196 66.29 -26.43 -30.63
#